data_AF-A0A975T9A9-F1
#
_entry.id   AF-A0A975T9A9-F1
#
_cell.length_a   1.000
_cell.length_b   1.000
_cell.length_c   1.000
_cell.angle_alpha   90.00
_cell.angle_beta   90.00
_cell.angle_gamma   90.00
#
_symmetry.space_group_name_H-M   'P 1'
#
loop_
_entity.id
_entity.type
_entity.pdbx_description
1 polymer ?
#
loop_
_entity_poly.entity_id
_entity_poly.type
_entity_poly.pdbx_seq_one_letter_code
_entity_poly.pdbx_strand_id
1 'polypeptide(L)'
;MEAENNQNTVNTETENQGKIVVAGVRPIASSDLQVAETVSIAGIRPISASNLQVVETINIMGIRPISANTIKVVDSINLSGIRPIASSSLVISSNYSIMGNRPVASNTIDDSDSLMGFID
;
A
#
# COMPACT_ATOMS: atom_id res chain seq x y z
N MET A 1 -14.24 -69.00 7.01
CA MET A 1 -13.40 -68.27 6.04
C MET A 1 -14.33 -67.39 5.25
N GLU A 2 -14.31 -66.10 5.51
CA GLU A 2 -14.74 -65.06 4.58
C GLU A 2 -14.09 -63.78 5.08
N ALA A 3 -13.24 -63.22 4.24
CA ALA A 3 -12.24 -62.22 4.59
C ALA A 3 -12.84 -60.80 4.65
N GLU A 4 -12.26 -60.01 5.55
CA GLU A 4 -12.46 -58.59 5.77
C GLU A 4 -12.23 -57.74 4.49
N ASN A 5 -12.93 -56.62 4.35
CA ASN A 5 -12.34 -55.48 3.66
C ASN A 5 -12.83 -54.14 4.22
N ASN A 6 -12.04 -53.63 5.16
CA ASN A 6 -12.09 -52.31 5.76
C ASN A 6 -11.64 -51.25 4.73
N GLN A 7 -12.57 -50.48 4.17
CA GLN A 7 -12.22 -49.32 3.35
C GLN A 7 -11.89 -48.12 4.23
N ASN A 8 -10.66 -48.12 4.75
CA ASN A 8 -10.00 -46.91 5.23
C ASN A 8 -9.67 -46.02 4.03
N THR A 9 -10.58 -45.12 3.68
CA THR A 9 -10.29 -44.05 2.72
C THR A 9 -9.41 -43.01 3.41
N VAL A 10 -8.09 -43.25 3.37
CA VAL A 10 -7.11 -42.24 3.76
C VAL A 10 -7.13 -41.17 2.68
N ASN A 11 -7.75 -40.02 2.99
CA ASN A 11 -7.78 -38.84 2.14
C ASN A 11 -6.35 -38.34 1.93
N THR A 12 -5.74 -38.74 0.82
CA THR A 12 -4.36 -38.38 0.47
C THR A 12 -4.38 -37.31 -0.63
N GLU A 13 -5.08 -36.19 -0.39
CA GLU A 13 -5.22 -35.12 -1.40
C GLU A 13 -4.53 -33.80 -1.02
N THR A 14 -3.80 -33.75 0.10
CA THR A 14 -3.18 -32.51 0.59
C THR A 14 -1.68 -32.38 0.30
N GLU A 15 -0.95 -33.42 -0.13
CA GLU A 15 0.52 -33.36 -0.26
C GLU A 15 1.07 -32.78 -1.58
N ASN A 16 0.19 -32.51 -2.56
CA ASN A 16 0.58 -32.06 -3.90
C ASN A 16 0.21 -30.60 -4.22
N GLN A 17 -0.26 -29.83 -3.24
CA GLN A 17 -0.48 -28.39 -3.42
C GLN A 17 0.89 -27.71 -3.59
N GLY A 18 1.24 -27.30 -4.82
CA GLY A 18 2.47 -26.56 -5.12
C GLY A 18 3.63 -27.35 -5.75
N LYS A 19 3.38 -28.54 -6.32
CA LYS A 19 4.41 -29.32 -7.05
C LYS A 19 4.04 -29.45 -8.53
N ILE A 20 4.89 -28.99 -9.43
CA ILE A 20 4.77 -29.28 -10.87
C ILE A 20 5.52 -30.59 -11.15
N VAL A 21 4.82 -31.61 -11.63
CA VAL A 21 5.43 -32.89 -12.04
C VAL A 21 5.89 -32.77 -13.50
N VAL A 22 7.04 -32.14 -13.70
CA VAL A 22 7.79 -32.19 -14.97
C VAL A 22 9.24 -32.53 -14.62
N ALA A 23 9.62 -33.79 -14.85
CA ALA A 23 10.96 -34.33 -14.59
C ALA A 23 11.48 -34.17 -13.14
N GLY A 24 10.74 -34.73 -12.18
CA GLY A 24 11.10 -34.73 -10.76
C GLY A 24 10.37 -33.66 -9.95
N VAL A 25 10.29 -33.84 -8.63
CA VAL A 25 9.65 -32.88 -7.72
C VAL A 25 10.59 -31.69 -7.54
N ARG A 26 10.31 -30.58 -8.22
CA ARG A 26 10.98 -29.30 -7.96
C ARG A 26 10.20 -28.55 -6.88
N PRO A 27 10.79 -28.25 -5.70
CA PRO A 27 10.13 -27.42 -4.71
C PRO A 27 9.91 -26.03 -5.31
N ILE A 28 8.67 -25.55 -5.24
CA ILE A 28 8.30 -24.19 -5.61
C ILE A 28 8.28 -23.38 -4.32
N ALA A 29 8.86 -22.18 -4.32
CA ALA A 29 8.76 -21.29 -3.17
C ALA A 29 7.27 -20.99 -2.91
N SER A 30 6.82 -21.15 -1.66
CA SER A 30 5.47 -20.75 -1.26
C SER A 30 5.32 -19.24 -1.51
N SER A 31 4.24 -18.86 -2.20
CA SER A 31 3.89 -17.47 -2.44
C SER A 31 2.62 -17.14 -1.68
N ASP A 32 2.60 -16.00 -0.97
CA ASP A 32 1.39 -15.47 -0.31
C ASP A 32 0.38 -14.88 -1.31
N LEU A 33 0.64 -15.03 -2.61
CA LEU A 33 -0.20 -14.49 -3.67
C LEU A 33 -1.51 -15.27 -3.79
N GLN A 34 -2.62 -14.61 -3.47
CA GLN A 34 -3.95 -15.17 -3.70
C GLN A 34 -4.32 -15.04 -5.18
N VAL A 35 -4.55 -16.16 -5.85
CA VAL A 35 -5.00 -16.19 -7.24
C VAL A 35 -6.53 -16.06 -7.27
N ALA A 36 -7.03 -15.00 -7.91
CA ALA A 36 -8.45 -14.75 -8.06
C ALA A 36 -9.04 -15.49 -9.26
N GLU A 37 -8.33 -15.48 -10.39
CA GLU A 37 -8.78 -16.07 -11.65
C GLU A 37 -7.57 -16.49 -12.51
N THR A 38 -7.80 -17.27 -13.55
CA THR A 38 -6.80 -17.59 -14.58
C THR A 38 -7.33 -17.31 -15.96
N VAL A 39 -6.52 -16.73 -16.84
CA VAL A 39 -6.90 -16.45 -18.24
C VAL A 39 -6.02 -17.23 -19.21
N SER A 40 -6.64 -17.80 -20.25
CA SER A 40 -5.98 -18.61 -21.29
C SER A 40 -5.88 -17.87 -22.63
N ILE A 41 -5.00 -16.87 -22.70
CA ILE A 41 -4.72 -16.08 -23.92
C ILE A 41 -3.41 -16.51 -24.61
N ALA A 42 -2.45 -17.02 -23.84
CA ALA A 42 -1.18 -17.56 -24.32
C ALA A 42 -0.59 -18.47 -23.24
N GLY A 43 -1.27 -19.60 -23.00
CA GLY A 43 -1.11 -20.41 -21.79
C GLY A 43 -1.94 -19.87 -20.61
N ILE A 44 -1.89 -20.61 -19.50
CA ILE A 44 -2.66 -20.30 -18.29
C ILE A 44 -1.90 -19.24 -17.49
N ARG A 45 -2.43 -18.02 -17.42
CA ARG A 45 -1.84 -16.90 -16.66
C ARG A 45 -2.69 -16.61 -15.42
N PRO A 46 -2.13 -16.70 -14.20
CA PRO A 46 -2.86 -16.36 -12.99
C PRO A 46 -3.06 -14.86 -12.86
N ILE A 47 -4.20 -14.47 -12.32
CA ILE A 47 -4.57 -13.10 -11.97
C ILE A 47 -4.58 -13.03 -10.44
N SER A 48 -3.76 -12.14 -9.88
CA SER A 48 -3.75 -11.89 -8.43
C SER A 48 -5.03 -11.19 -7.98
N ALA A 49 -5.53 -11.55 -6.81
CA ALA A 49 -6.47 -10.72 -6.08
C ALA A 49 -5.82 -9.37 -5.69
N SER A 50 -6.63 -8.32 -5.64
CA SER A 50 -6.24 -6.97 -5.22
C SER A 50 -7.29 -6.40 -4.27
N ASN A 51 -6.87 -5.61 -3.29
CA ASN A 51 -7.77 -4.94 -2.33
C ASN A 51 -8.28 -3.57 -2.83
N LEU A 52 -8.08 -3.25 -4.11
CA LEU A 52 -8.52 -1.99 -4.69
C LEU A 52 -10.04 -1.99 -4.87
N GLN A 53 -10.73 -1.04 -4.22
CA GLN A 53 -12.16 -0.83 -4.42
C GLN A 53 -12.40 0.02 -5.68
N VAL A 54 -13.04 -0.57 -6.68
CA VAL A 54 -13.52 0.14 -7.88
C VAL A 54 -14.93 0.65 -7.61
N VAL A 55 -15.15 1.95 -7.77
CA VAL A 55 -16.45 2.60 -7.53
C VAL A 55 -17.24 2.78 -8.82
N GLU A 56 -16.53 3.09 -9.90
CA GLU A 56 -17.13 3.31 -11.21
C GLU A 56 -16.16 2.83 -12.29
N THR A 57 -16.67 2.58 -13.49
CA THR A 57 -15.86 2.28 -14.66
C THR A 57 -16.38 3.08 -15.84
N ILE A 58 -15.48 3.81 -16.50
CA ILE A 58 -15.82 4.61 -17.67
C ILE A 58 -15.24 3.95 -18.92
N ASN A 59 -15.98 4.04 -20.03
CA ASN A 59 -15.53 3.56 -21.34
C ASN A 59 -15.19 4.75 -22.24
N ILE A 60 -13.98 5.29 -22.06
CA ILE A 60 -13.43 6.33 -22.92
C ILE A 60 -12.08 5.81 -23.41
N MET A 61 -11.98 5.53 -24.71
CA MET A 61 -10.78 4.93 -25.30
C MET A 61 -10.34 3.65 -24.58
N GLY A 62 -11.32 2.76 -24.29
CA GLY A 62 -11.14 1.53 -23.53
C GLY A 62 -11.79 1.56 -22.13
N ILE A 63 -11.75 0.43 -21.45
CA ILE A 63 -12.30 0.24 -20.10
C ILE A 63 -11.32 0.82 -19.07
N ARG A 64 -11.73 1.87 -18.34
CA ARG A 64 -10.90 2.55 -17.33
C ARG A 64 -11.61 2.54 -15.97
N PRO A 65 -11.12 1.76 -15.00
CA PRO A 65 -11.70 1.74 -13.66
C PRO A 65 -11.36 3.02 -12.88
N ILE A 66 -12.31 3.49 -12.08
CA ILE A 66 -12.16 4.60 -11.13
C ILE A 66 -12.18 4.00 -9.72
N SER A 67 -11.07 4.11 -9.01
CA SER A 67 -10.93 3.61 -7.65
C SER A 67 -11.48 4.58 -6.61
N ALA A 68 -11.92 4.06 -5.46
CA ALA A 68 -12.28 4.87 -4.30
C ALA A 68 -11.10 5.75 -3.84
N ASN A 69 -11.40 6.98 -3.46
CA ASN A 69 -10.42 7.90 -2.89
C ASN A 69 -10.29 7.66 -1.38
N THR A 70 -9.06 7.60 -0.87
CA THR A 70 -8.77 7.48 0.57
C THR A 70 -8.40 8.82 1.24
N ILE A 71 -8.17 9.88 0.45
CA ILE A 71 -7.85 11.22 0.97
C ILE A 71 -9.09 12.12 1.01
N LYS A 72 -9.22 12.90 2.09
CA LYS A 72 -10.25 13.94 2.20
C LYS A 72 -9.76 15.22 1.55
N VAL A 73 -10.35 15.56 0.41
CA VAL A 73 -10.10 16.83 -0.30
C VAL A 73 -10.97 17.91 0.36
N VAL A 74 -10.35 19.03 0.76
CA VAL A 74 -11.05 20.15 1.41
C VAL A 74 -11.21 21.35 0.50
N ASP A 75 -10.31 21.52 -0.47
CA ASP A 75 -10.35 22.62 -1.43
C ASP A 75 -9.55 22.24 -2.69
N SER A 76 -9.56 23.10 -3.72
CA SER A 76 -8.77 22.95 -4.93
C SER A 76 -8.25 24.28 -5.43
N ILE A 77 -7.02 24.30 -5.93
CA ILE A 77 -6.40 25.49 -6.52
C ILE A 77 -6.22 25.32 -8.03
N ASN A 78 -6.48 26.38 -8.79
CA ASN A 78 -6.23 26.41 -10.23
C ASN A 78 -4.88 27.08 -10.52
N LEU A 79 -3.83 26.27 -10.61
CA LEU A 79 -2.48 26.70 -10.97
C LEU A 79 -1.86 25.67 -11.92
N SER A 80 -1.94 25.98 -13.22
CA SER A 80 -1.61 25.04 -14.31
C SER A 80 -2.48 23.76 -14.25
N GLY A 81 -3.80 23.96 -14.11
CA GLY A 81 -4.77 22.89 -13.89
C GLY A 81 -5.31 22.86 -12.47
N ILE A 82 -6.27 21.97 -12.22
CA ILE A 82 -6.93 21.81 -10.92
C ILE A 82 -6.07 20.90 -10.04
N ARG A 83 -5.56 21.44 -8.93
CA ARG A 83 -4.76 20.70 -7.94
C ARG A 83 -5.56 20.57 -6.63
N PRO A 84 -5.88 19.35 -6.17
CA PRO A 84 -6.62 19.16 -4.93
C PRO A 84 -5.74 19.47 -3.71
N ILE A 85 -6.36 20.10 -2.70
CA ILE A 85 -5.78 20.36 -1.38
C ILE A 85 -6.40 19.34 -0.41
N ALA A 86 -5.59 18.43 0.10
CA ALA A 86 -6.01 17.40 1.05
C ALA A 86 -5.93 17.92 2.49
N SER A 87 -6.85 17.46 3.36
CA SER A 87 -6.70 17.70 4.80
C SER A 87 -5.54 16.87 5.35
N SER A 88 -4.76 17.47 6.25
CA SER A 88 -3.76 16.76 7.05
C SER A 88 -4.21 16.66 8.50
N SER A 89 -3.94 15.54 9.16
CA SER A 89 -4.11 15.38 10.61
C SER A 89 -2.92 15.91 11.41
N LEU A 90 -1.86 16.38 10.73
CA LEU A 90 -0.65 16.90 11.38
C LEU A 90 -0.95 18.24 12.05
N VAL A 91 -0.71 18.31 13.36
CA VAL A 91 -0.79 19.56 14.14
C VAL A 91 0.59 20.23 14.09
N ILE A 92 0.66 21.41 13.48
CA ILE A 92 1.90 22.18 13.34
C ILE A 92 1.92 23.27 14.40
N SER A 93 2.91 23.26 15.30
CA SER A 93 3.05 24.27 16.38
C SER A 93 3.66 25.58 15.89
N SER A 94 4.51 25.54 14.87
CA SER A 94 5.09 26.72 14.22
C SER A 94 5.37 26.43 12.74
N ASN A 95 5.13 27.44 11.90
CA ASN A 95 5.47 27.39 10.48
C ASN A 95 6.52 28.46 10.21
N TYR A 96 7.73 28.05 9.80
CA TYR A 96 8.80 28.97 9.45
C TYR A 96 9.01 28.94 7.93
N SER A 97 8.37 29.88 7.23
CA SER A 97 8.48 30.02 5.78
C SER A 97 9.45 31.15 5.43
N ILE A 98 10.74 30.83 5.29
CA ILE A 98 11.69 31.80 4.70
C ILE A 98 11.55 31.83 3.18
N MET A 99 10.75 32.76 2.68
CA MET A 99 10.89 33.19 1.30
C MET A 99 12.18 34.04 1.19
N GLY A 100 13.29 33.39 0.81
CA GLY A 100 14.61 34.00 0.64
C GLY A 100 15.53 33.87 1.85
N ASN A 101 16.85 33.92 1.62
CA ASN A 101 17.92 33.78 2.62
C ASN A 101 17.91 34.96 3.63
N ARG A 102 16.93 34.99 4.54
CA ARG A 102 16.93 35.91 5.67
C ARG A 102 17.53 35.19 6.87
N PRO A 103 18.74 35.55 7.31
CA PRO A 103 19.32 34.98 8.52
C PRO A 103 18.43 35.33 9.71
N VAL A 104 18.14 34.34 10.55
CA VAL A 104 17.51 34.54 11.86
C VAL A 104 18.52 34.17 12.93
N ALA A 105 18.67 35.06 13.92
CA ALA A 105 19.49 34.81 15.08
C ALA A 105 18.78 33.85 16.05
N SER A 106 19.56 33.13 16.86
CA SER A 106 19.04 32.25 17.91
C SER A 106 18.34 33.06 19.01
N ASN A 107 17.27 32.50 19.58
CA ASN A 107 16.61 33.03 20.78
C ASN A 107 17.28 32.53 22.08
N THR A 108 18.38 31.80 21.99
CA THR A 108 19.14 31.36 23.17
C THR A 108 20.00 32.50 23.69
N ILE A 109 19.76 32.95 24.92
CA ILE A 109 20.63 33.88 25.63
C ILE A 109 21.73 33.04 26.26
N ASP A 110 22.97 33.19 25.80
CA ASP A 110 24.11 32.36 26.22
C ASP A 110 24.55 32.61 27.67
N ASP A 111 24.25 33.77 28.25
CA ASP A 111 24.72 34.12 29.60
C ASP A 111 23.74 35.03 30.34
N SER A 112 22.64 34.43 30.82
CA SER A 112 21.62 35.14 31.59
C SER A 112 22.15 35.66 32.92
N ASP A 113 23.13 34.99 33.52
CA ASP A 113 23.65 35.33 34.85
C ASP A 113 24.49 36.62 34.81
N SER A 114 25.26 36.82 33.73
CA SER A 114 25.98 38.06 33.47
C SER A 114 25.03 39.24 33.23
N LEU A 115 23.88 39.00 32.60
CA LEU A 115 22.91 40.05 32.27
C LEU A 115 22.05 40.49 33.47
N MET A 116 21.73 39.57 34.39
CA MET A 116 20.91 39.87 35.58
C MET A 116 21.69 40.62 36.68
N GLY A 117 23.03 40.67 36.62
CA GLY A 117 23.86 41.44 37.54
C GLY A 117 23.88 42.96 37.29
N PHE A 118 23.28 43.44 36.20
CA PHE A 118 23.21 44.87 35.83
C PHE A 118 21.79 45.47 35.91
N ILE A 119 20.81 44.68 36.36
CA ILE A 119 19.45 45.15 36.62
C ILE A 119 19.33 45.27 38.14
N ASP A 120 19.50 46.49 38.65
CA ASP A 120 19.33 46.86 40.07
C ASP A 120 17.85 46.75 40.49
#